data_AF-M1ER17-F1
#
_entry.id   AF-M1ER17-F1
#
_cell.length_a   1.000
_cell.length_b   1.000
_cell.length_c   1.000
_cell.angle_alpha   90.00
_cell.angle_beta   90.00
_cell.angle_gamma   90.00
#
_symmetry.space_group_name_H-M   'P 1'
#
loop_
_entity.id
_entity.type
_entity.pdbx_description
1 polymer ?
#
loop_
_entity_poly.entity_id
_entity_poly.type
_entity_poly.pdbx_seq_one_letter_code
_entity_poly.pdbx_strand_id
1 'polypeptide(L)'
;QDYRQAEVERLETKVICPLKLYGAHIKQTRAEIKKFKQVQKNEMKQLEKLEKLRQKSPSDRQMISQAETGVQRASVDASRITHQLEEVIDTFQKQKLKDLQKIFSDFVTIEMVFHAKAVEVYSSAFQILESYDLERDLEDFRTKMHGVYGRYDARPFKDTTPSPAVPWALTGQSTQTTIRSQRDEEEEESTEHSAEEDPVEDLRGQGRAP
;
A
#
# COMPACT_ATOMS: atom_id res chain seq x y z
N GLN A 1 12.27 -3.27 23.34
CA GLN A 1 11.54 -2.55 22.28
C GLN A 1 10.07 -2.80 22.53
N ASP A 2 9.22 -1.77 22.45
CA ASP A 2 7.77 -1.93 22.58
C ASP A 2 7.28 -2.86 21.45
N TYR A 3 6.64 -3.99 21.82
CA TYR A 3 6.16 -4.98 20.85
C TYR A 3 5.14 -4.38 19.88
N ARG A 4 4.36 -3.39 20.33
CA ARG A 4 3.43 -2.65 19.48
C ARG A 4 4.19 -1.80 18.47
N GLN A 5 5.23 -1.10 18.91
CA GLN A 5 6.04 -0.29 18.01
C GLN A 5 6.72 -1.15 16.93
N ALA A 6 7.25 -2.31 17.31
CA ALA A 6 7.86 -3.25 16.36
C ALA A 6 6.85 -3.83 15.36
N GLU A 7 5.61 -4.10 15.79
CA GLU A 7 4.50 -4.49 14.90
C GLU A 7 4.21 -3.38 13.87
N VAL A 8 4.02 -2.13 14.33
CA VAL A 8 3.74 -0.98 13.47
C VAL A 8 4.83 -0.77 12.41
N GLU A 9 6.10 -0.81 12.81
CA GLU A 9 7.23 -0.67 11.88
C GLU A 9 7.26 -1.78 10.82
N ARG A 10 6.94 -3.02 11.21
CA ARG A 10 6.87 -4.16 10.28
C ARG A 10 5.69 -4.02 9.33
N LEU A 11 4.52 -3.59 9.81
CA LEU A 11 3.35 -3.35 8.98
C LEU A 11 3.61 -2.23 7.96
N GLU A 12 4.18 -1.10 8.40
CA GLU A 12 4.52 -0.01 7.48
C GLU A 12 5.47 -0.49 6.38
N THR A 13 6.53 -1.21 6.76
CA THR A 13 7.57 -1.64 5.81
C THR A 13 7.12 -2.76 4.88
N LYS A 14 6.42 -3.78 5.39
CA LYS A 14 6.11 -5.01 4.65
C LYS A 14 4.73 -5.04 4.01
N VAL A 15 3.81 -4.20 4.47
CA VAL A 15 2.43 -4.16 3.99
C VAL A 15 2.15 -2.82 3.31
N ILE A 16 2.32 -1.72 4.03
CA ILE A 16 1.89 -0.40 3.55
C ILE A 16 2.78 0.12 2.43
N CYS A 17 4.11 0.13 2.60
CA CYS A 17 5.06 0.60 1.59
C CYS A 17 4.91 -0.16 0.25
N PRO A 18 4.88 -1.50 0.21
CA PRO A 18 4.64 -2.25 -1.02
C PRO A 18 3.32 -1.89 -1.69
N LEU A 19 2.23 -1.75 -0.94
CA LEU A 19 0.94 -1.35 -1.49
C LEU A 19 0.97 0.08 -2.07
N LYS A 20 1.65 1.02 -1.41
CA LYS A 20 1.84 2.39 -1.90
C LYS A 20 2.61 2.41 -3.23
N LEU A 21 3.65 1.58 -3.38
CA LEU A 21 4.47 1.49 -4.60
C LEU A 21 3.66 1.04 -5.84
N TYR A 22 2.57 0.29 -5.65
CA TYR A 22 1.70 -0.11 -6.77
C TYR A 22 1.08 1.06 -7.53
N GLY A 23 0.92 2.22 -6.90
CA GLY A 23 0.48 3.43 -7.60
C GLY A 23 1.39 3.80 -8.78
N ALA A 24 2.71 3.71 -8.58
CA ALA A 24 3.69 4.00 -9.63
C ALA A 24 3.66 2.93 -10.74
N HIS A 25 3.58 1.65 -10.37
CA HIS A 25 3.49 0.54 -11.33
C HIS A 25 2.24 0.64 -12.21
N ILE A 26 1.08 0.94 -11.62
CA ILE A 26 -0.18 1.13 -12.36
C ILE A 26 -0.05 2.32 -13.32
N LYS A 27 0.57 3.43 -12.90
CA LYS A 27 0.78 4.61 -13.73
C LYS A 27 1.65 4.27 -14.95
N GLN A 28 2.72 3.51 -14.75
CA GLN A 28 3.61 3.05 -15.82
C GLN A 28 2.89 2.13 -16.81
N THR A 29 2.20 1.09 -16.34
CA THR A 29 1.45 0.18 -17.22
C THR A 29 0.37 0.92 -18.02
N ARG A 30 -0.31 1.90 -17.41
CA ARG A 30 -1.27 2.76 -18.10
C ARG A 30 -0.62 3.60 -19.20
N ALA A 31 0.60 4.08 -18.99
CA ALA A 31 1.35 4.81 -20.02
C ALA A 31 1.69 3.92 -21.22
N GLU A 32 2.08 2.66 -21.00
CA GLU A 32 2.32 1.70 -22.09
C GLU A 32 1.05 1.39 -22.89
N ILE A 33 -0.10 1.22 -22.22
CA ILE A 33 -1.40 1.06 -22.89
C ILE A 33 -1.74 2.28 -23.76
N LYS A 34 -1.47 3.51 -23.27
CA LYS A 34 -1.69 4.74 -24.05
C LYS A 34 -0.81 4.77 -25.31
N LYS A 35 0.46 4.38 -25.21
CA LYS A 35 1.37 4.29 -26.37
C LYS A 35 0.84 3.29 -27.40
N PHE A 36 0.42 2.11 -26.96
CA PHE A 36 -0.19 1.09 -27.83
C PHE A 36 -1.40 1.65 -28.58
N LYS A 37 -2.35 2.27 -27.87
CA LYS A 37 -3.55 2.87 -28.49
C LYS A 37 -3.20 3.91 -29.55
N GLN A 38 -2.14 4.68 -29.35
CA GLN A 38 -1.71 5.68 -30.33
C GLN A 38 -1.17 5.04 -31.62
N VAL A 39 -0.42 3.94 -31.52
CA VAL A 39 0.08 3.20 -32.69
C VAL A 39 -1.09 2.56 -33.44
N GLN A 40 -2.02 1.92 -32.74
CA GLN A 40 -3.22 1.33 -33.35
C GLN A 40 -4.08 2.39 -34.06
N LYS A 41 -4.24 3.58 -33.46
CA LYS A 41 -4.93 4.71 -34.10
C LYS A 41 -4.23 5.17 -35.38
N ASN A 42 -2.90 5.13 -35.42
CA ASN A 42 -2.16 5.45 -36.64
C ASN A 42 -2.37 4.39 -37.74
N GLU A 43 -2.36 3.10 -37.40
CA GLU A 43 -2.67 2.02 -38.34
C GLU A 43 -4.05 2.20 -38.97
N MET A 44 -5.08 2.43 -38.15
CA MET A 44 -6.45 2.69 -38.61
C MET A 44 -6.52 3.89 -39.56
N LYS A 45 -5.83 4.99 -39.22
CA LYS A 45 -5.75 6.18 -40.09
C LYS A 45 -5.09 5.89 -41.44
N GLN A 46 -4.05 5.07 -41.48
CA GLN A 46 -3.41 4.70 -42.76
C GLN A 46 -4.35 3.83 -43.62
N LEU A 47 -5.08 2.90 -42.99
CA LEU A 47 -6.08 2.07 -43.68
C LEU A 47 -7.20 2.92 -44.29
N GLU A 48 -7.80 3.82 -43.50
CA GLU A 48 -8.84 4.74 -44.00
C GLU A 48 -8.32 5.63 -45.14
N LYS A 49 -7.08 6.11 -45.05
CA LYS A 49 -6.47 6.93 -46.09
C LYS A 49 -6.32 6.15 -47.39
N LEU A 50 -5.86 4.90 -47.32
CA LEU A 50 -5.73 4.02 -48.48
C LEU A 50 -7.10 3.73 -49.12
N GLU A 51 -8.10 3.43 -48.31
CA GLU A 51 -9.46 3.15 -48.79
C GLU A 51 -10.08 4.37 -49.49
N LYS A 52 -10.00 5.55 -48.88
CA LYS A 52 -10.47 6.81 -49.47
C LYS A 52 -9.77 7.11 -50.80
N LEU A 53 -8.46 6.85 -50.89
CA LEU A 53 -7.70 7.06 -52.12
C LEU A 53 -8.12 6.11 -53.24
N ARG A 54 -8.34 4.82 -52.93
CA ARG A 54 -8.85 3.83 -53.89
C ARG A 54 -10.22 4.19 -54.44
N GLN A 55 -11.09 4.74 -53.60
CA GLN A 55 -12.45 5.18 -53.99
C GLN A 55 -12.42 6.45 -54.86
N LYS A 56 -11.61 7.45 -54.49
CA LYS A 56 -11.59 8.76 -55.17
C LYS A 56 -10.77 8.79 -56.45
N SER A 57 -9.70 8.00 -56.53
CA SER A 57 -8.73 8.08 -57.63
C SER A 57 -8.14 6.70 -57.96
N PRO A 58 -8.96 5.76 -58.47
CA PRO A 58 -8.54 4.37 -58.70
C PRO A 58 -7.42 4.21 -59.75
N SER A 59 -7.28 5.19 -60.65
CA SER A 59 -6.24 5.19 -61.70
C SER A 59 -4.87 5.68 -61.22
N ASP A 60 -4.80 6.34 -60.05
CA ASP A 60 -3.54 6.84 -59.49
C ASP A 60 -2.77 5.71 -58.77
N ARG A 61 -2.21 4.82 -59.59
CA ARG A 61 -1.48 3.64 -59.12
C ARG A 61 -0.27 4.01 -58.26
N GLN A 62 0.40 5.12 -58.57
CA GLN A 62 1.59 5.55 -57.84
C GLN A 62 1.22 5.98 -56.42
N MET A 63 0.20 6.83 -56.24
CA MET A 63 -0.22 7.25 -54.90
C MET A 63 -0.79 6.07 -54.09
N ILE A 64 -1.55 5.17 -54.73
CA ILE A 64 -2.08 3.97 -54.07
C ILE A 64 -0.93 3.09 -53.55
N SER A 65 0.09 2.83 -54.37
CA SER A 65 1.25 2.02 -53.98
C SER A 65 2.03 2.62 -52.80
N GLN A 66 2.16 3.95 -52.77
CA GLN A 66 2.78 4.65 -51.63
C GLN A 66 1.95 4.51 -50.35
N ALA A 67 0.62 4.65 -50.44
CA ALA A 67 -0.28 4.47 -49.30
C ALA A 67 -0.30 3.02 -48.79
N GLU A 68 -0.23 2.03 -49.68
CA GLU A 68 -0.10 0.60 -49.32
C GLU A 68 1.18 0.33 -48.52
N THR A 69 2.30 0.93 -48.93
CA THR A 69 3.56 0.85 -48.19
C THR A 69 3.43 1.47 -46.78
N GLY A 70 2.69 2.59 -46.67
CA GLY A 70 2.39 3.24 -45.39
C GLY A 70 1.55 2.36 -44.46
N VAL A 71 0.51 1.71 -44.98
CA VAL A 71 -0.30 0.72 -44.27
C VAL A 71 0.55 -0.46 -43.81
N GLN A 72 1.37 -1.03 -44.70
CA GLN A 72 2.23 -2.16 -44.37
C GLN A 72 3.17 -1.83 -43.21
N ARG A 73 3.81 -0.64 -43.24
CA ARG A 73 4.67 -0.18 -42.15
C ARG A 73 3.90 -0.02 -40.85
N ALA A 74 2.76 0.66 -40.88
CA ALA A 74 1.95 0.88 -39.68
C ALA A 74 1.43 -0.44 -39.09
N SER A 75 1.14 -1.43 -39.93
CA SER A 75 0.69 -2.76 -39.49
C SER A 75 1.82 -3.59 -38.86
N VAL A 76 3.04 -3.50 -39.40
CA VAL A 76 4.22 -4.10 -38.75
C VAL A 76 4.49 -3.47 -37.39
N ASP A 77 4.40 -2.13 -37.29
CA ASP A 77 4.55 -1.42 -36.03
C ASP A 77 3.46 -1.79 -35.01
N ALA A 78 2.20 -1.90 -35.46
CA ALA A 78 1.07 -2.33 -34.64
C ALA A 78 1.25 -3.76 -34.12
N SER A 79 1.62 -4.70 -34.99
CA SER A 79 1.88 -6.09 -34.62
C SER A 79 2.99 -6.20 -33.57
N ARG A 80 4.09 -5.44 -33.73
CA ARG A 80 5.19 -5.41 -32.77
C ARG A 80 4.74 -4.89 -31.41
N ILE A 81 4.01 -3.77 -31.36
CA ILE A 81 3.59 -3.18 -30.08
C ILE A 81 2.51 -4.01 -29.40
N THR A 82 1.69 -4.77 -30.14
CA THR A 82 0.72 -5.73 -29.58
C THR A 82 1.45 -6.78 -28.74
N HIS A 83 2.46 -7.44 -29.30
CA HIS A 83 3.24 -8.44 -28.55
C HIS A 83 3.95 -7.84 -27.34
N GLN A 84 4.54 -6.66 -27.48
CA GLN A 84 5.16 -5.96 -26.34
C GLN A 84 4.13 -5.63 -25.25
N LEU A 85 2.91 -5.21 -25.62
CA LEU A 85 1.86 -4.93 -24.66
C LEU A 85 1.40 -6.20 -23.93
N GLU A 86 1.26 -7.32 -24.65
CA GLU A 86 0.94 -8.63 -24.04
C GLU A 86 1.97 -9.02 -22.98
N GLU A 87 3.26 -8.91 -23.29
CA GLU A 87 4.34 -9.19 -22.33
C GLU A 87 4.31 -8.26 -21.10
N VAL A 88 4.09 -6.95 -21.32
CA VAL A 88 3.99 -5.96 -20.24
C VAL A 88 2.80 -6.27 -19.33
N ILE A 89 1.64 -6.57 -19.91
CA ILE A 89 0.42 -6.89 -19.14
C ILE A 89 0.61 -8.21 -18.39
N ASP A 90 1.10 -9.25 -19.05
CA ASP A 90 1.32 -10.57 -18.43
C ASP A 90 2.32 -10.46 -17.26
N THR A 91 3.42 -9.75 -17.46
CA THR A 91 4.43 -9.50 -16.41
C THR A 91 3.80 -8.75 -15.22
N PHE A 92 3.04 -7.68 -15.50
CA PHE A 92 2.36 -6.91 -14.45
C PHE A 92 1.36 -7.77 -13.66
N GLN A 93 0.53 -8.56 -14.33
CA GLN A 93 -0.48 -9.40 -13.66
C GLN A 93 0.19 -10.51 -12.83
N LYS A 94 1.21 -11.17 -13.37
CA LYS A 94 1.99 -12.18 -12.64
C LYS A 94 2.65 -11.60 -11.40
N GLN A 95 3.26 -10.43 -11.52
CA GLN A 95 3.90 -9.76 -10.39
C GLN A 95 2.87 -9.32 -9.34
N LYS A 96 1.74 -8.75 -9.76
CA LYS A 96 0.63 -8.37 -8.88
C LYS A 96 0.16 -9.52 -8.01
N LEU A 97 -0.07 -10.68 -8.59
CA LEU A 97 -0.54 -11.85 -7.84
C LEU A 97 0.49 -12.33 -6.82
N LYS A 98 1.76 -12.40 -7.21
CA LYS A 98 2.86 -12.79 -6.32
C LYS A 98 3.04 -11.81 -5.16
N ASP A 99 2.97 -10.51 -5.44
CA ASP A 99 3.15 -9.49 -4.43
C ASP A 99 1.97 -9.44 -3.46
N LEU A 100 0.73 -9.54 -3.95
CA LEU A 100 -0.44 -9.61 -3.06
C LEU A 100 -0.37 -10.82 -2.15
N GLN A 101 -0.01 -12.00 -2.68
CA GLN A 101 0.19 -13.20 -1.87
C GLN A 101 1.23 -12.95 -0.78
N LYS A 102 2.37 -12.35 -1.13
CA LYS A 102 3.44 -12.03 -0.18
C LYS A 102 2.99 -11.01 0.87
N ILE A 103 2.37 -9.90 0.47
CA ILE A 103 1.91 -8.82 1.34
C ILE A 103 0.93 -9.36 2.38
N PHE A 104 -0.08 -10.14 1.95
CA PHE A 104 -1.04 -10.72 2.89
C PHE A 104 -0.42 -11.81 3.78
N SER A 105 0.52 -12.60 3.26
CA SER A 105 1.26 -13.57 4.08
C SER A 105 2.10 -12.87 5.15
N ASP A 106 2.80 -11.79 4.80
CA ASP A 106 3.56 -10.97 5.73
C ASP A 106 2.62 -10.35 6.79
N PHE A 107 1.48 -9.79 6.39
CA PHE A 107 0.47 -9.24 7.31
C PHE A 107 0.03 -10.28 8.36
N VAL A 108 -0.47 -11.43 7.91
CA VAL A 108 -0.93 -12.49 8.81
C VAL A 108 0.20 -12.95 9.73
N THR A 109 1.41 -13.11 9.22
CA THR A 109 2.57 -13.52 10.03
C THR A 109 2.91 -12.50 11.10
N ILE A 110 2.87 -11.20 10.78
CA ILE A 110 3.15 -10.12 11.73
C ILE A 110 2.12 -10.11 12.85
N GLU A 111 0.83 -10.14 12.51
CA GLU A 111 -0.29 -10.16 13.46
C GLU A 111 -0.24 -11.41 14.36
N MET A 112 0.05 -12.59 13.78
CA MET A 112 0.20 -13.83 14.56
C MET A 112 1.31 -13.72 15.61
N VAL A 113 2.47 -13.17 15.24
CA VAL A 113 3.59 -12.98 16.17
C VAL A 113 3.23 -11.97 17.27
N PHE A 114 2.56 -10.88 16.91
CA PHE A 114 2.13 -9.89 17.88
C PHE A 114 1.09 -10.47 18.86
N HIS A 115 0.06 -11.14 18.36
CA HIS A 115 -0.96 -11.78 19.20
C HIS A 115 -0.40 -12.88 20.10
N ALA A 116 0.52 -13.71 19.59
CA ALA A 116 1.21 -14.70 20.41
C ALA A 116 1.94 -14.04 21.60
N LYS A 117 2.62 -12.91 21.35
CA LYS A 117 3.29 -12.15 22.39
C LYS A 117 2.30 -11.53 23.39
N ALA A 118 1.16 -11.02 22.90
CA ALA A 118 0.12 -10.48 23.76
C ALA A 118 -0.42 -11.56 24.71
N VAL A 119 -0.71 -12.76 24.20
CA VAL A 119 -1.13 -13.90 25.02
C VAL A 119 -0.07 -14.24 26.07
N GLU A 120 1.20 -14.33 25.69
CA GLU A 120 2.30 -14.60 26.64
C GLU A 120 2.34 -13.57 27.78
N VAL A 121 2.27 -12.27 27.45
CA VAL A 121 2.32 -11.18 28.44
C VAL A 121 1.09 -11.22 29.35
N TYR A 122 -0.11 -11.41 28.79
CA TYR A 122 -1.34 -11.48 29.59
C TYR A 122 -1.40 -12.73 30.47
N SER A 123 -0.93 -13.88 29.98
CA SER A 123 -0.83 -15.09 30.79
C SER A 123 0.14 -14.91 31.96
N SER A 124 1.28 -14.26 31.75
CA SER A 124 2.21 -13.93 32.84
C SER A 124 1.60 -12.96 33.85
N ALA A 125 0.93 -11.90 33.38
CA ALA A 125 0.23 -10.97 34.26
C ALA A 125 -0.86 -11.65 35.08
N PHE A 126 -1.62 -12.56 34.47
CA PHE A 126 -2.64 -13.35 35.16
C PHE A 126 -2.05 -14.22 36.27
N GLN A 127 -0.94 -14.93 35.99
CA GLN A 127 -0.25 -15.74 37.01
C GLN A 127 0.25 -14.90 38.19
N ILE A 128 0.78 -13.71 37.93
CA ILE A 128 1.21 -12.79 38.99
C ILE A 128 0.02 -12.41 39.88
N LEU A 129 -1.11 -12.04 39.27
CA LEU A 129 -2.33 -11.70 40.00
C LEU A 129 -2.94 -12.89 40.74
N GLU A 130 -2.84 -14.10 40.21
CA GLU A 130 -3.31 -15.32 40.88
C GLU A 130 -2.42 -15.67 42.08
N SER A 131 -1.12 -15.41 41.99
CA SER A 131 -0.18 -15.58 43.11
C SER A 131 -0.23 -14.49 44.17
N TYR A 132 -1.15 -13.52 44.03
CA TYR A 132 -1.33 -12.41 44.96
C TYR A 132 -1.85 -12.91 46.32
N ASP A 133 -1.05 -12.74 47.37
CA ASP A 133 -1.38 -13.14 48.74
C ASP A 133 -1.54 -11.90 49.62
N LEU A 134 -2.78 -11.39 49.66
CA LEU A 134 -3.14 -10.19 50.41
C LEU A 134 -2.73 -10.27 51.88
N GLU A 135 -2.93 -11.42 52.54
CA GLU A 135 -2.68 -11.52 53.97
C GLU A 135 -1.19 -11.52 54.26
N ARG A 136 -0.38 -12.25 53.45
CA ARG A 136 1.08 -12.20 53.56
C ARG A 136 1.61 -10.78 53.32
N ASP A 137 1.09 -10.07 52.33
CA ASP A 137 1.51 -8.70 52.04
C ASP A 137 1.13 -7.73 53.18
N LEU A 138 -0.07 -7.89 53.76
CA LEU A 138 -0.49 -7.11 54.94
C LEU A 138 0.35 -7.44 56.18
N GLU A 139 0.71 -8.70 56.37
CA GLU A 139 1.56 -9.13 57.48
C GLU A 139 2.98 -8.58 57.34
N ASP A 140 3.59 -8.63 56.14
CA ASP A 140 4.89 -7.98 55.86
C ASP A 140 4.83 -6.46 56.15
N PHE A 141 3.74 -5.79 55.75
CA PHE A 141 3.53 -4.38 56.07
C PHE A 141 3.43 -4.13 57.59
N ARG A 142 2.65 -4.94 58.32
CA ARG A 142 2.54 -4.84 59.78
C ARG A 142 3.89 -5.10 60.45
N THR A 143 4.62 -6.14 60.07
CA THR A 143 5.94 -6.44 60.64
C THR A 143 6.91 -5.28 60.44
N LYS A 144 6.92 -4.65 59.26
CA LYS A 144 7.73 -3.44 59.01
C LYS A 144 7.30 -2.25 59.87
N MET A 145 5.99 -2.02 60.03
CA MET A 145 5.47 -0.95 60.91
C MET A 145 5.85 -1.19 62.39
N HIS A 146 5.72 -2.41 62.89
CA HIS A 146 6.06 -2.75 64.28
C HIS A 146 7.58 -2.80 64.50
N GLY A 147 8.38 -3.12 63.47
CA GLY A 147 9.84 -3.04 63.50
C GLY A 147 10.40 -1.62 63.61
N VAL A 148 9.61 -0.58 63.31
CA VAL A 148 9.99 0.83 63.50
C VAL A 148 9.73 1.31 64.94
N TYR A 149 8.87 0.62 65.71
CA TYR A 149 8.55 1.01 67.10
C TYR A 149 9.43 0.34 68.17
N GLY A 150 10.42 -0.46 67.76
CA GLY A 150 11.17 -1.34 68.66
C GLY A 150 12.70 -1.23 68.59
N ARG A 151 13.29 -0.05 68.32
CA ARG A 151 14.73 0.18 68.60
C ARG A 151 15.14 1.65 68.60
N TYR A 152 14.87 2.37 69.70
CA TYR A 152 15.70 3.51 70.08
C TYR A 152 16.89 3.01 70.91
N ASP A 153 17.81 2.33 70.24
CA ASP A 153 19.20 2.36 70.67
C ASP A 153 20.01 2.65 69.41
N ALA A 154 20.45 3.90 69.32
CA ALA A 154 21.31 4.38 68.27
C ALA A 154 22.63 3.58 68.30
N ARG A 155 22.76 2.61 67.40
CA ARG A 155 24.07 2.12 66.93
C ARG A 155 24.04 1.96 65.42
N PRO A 156 24.96 2.61 64.69
CA PRO A 156 25.05 2.44 63.24
C PRO A 156 25.63 1.04 62.96
N PHE A 157 24.84 0.17 62.35
CA PHE A 157 25.35 -1.07 61.78
C PHE A 157 25.50 -0.92 60.28
N LYS A 158 26.75 -1.06 59.84
CA LYS A 158 27.21 -1.03 58.47
C LYS A 158 26.80 -2.30 57.74
N ASP A 159 26.62 -2.13 56.43
CA ASP A 159 26.67 -3.13 55.37
C ASP A 159 25.58 -4.21 55.38
N THR A 160 24.73 -4.21 54.35
CA THR A 160 24.40 -5.37 53.51
C THR A 160 23.46 -4.95 52.36
N THR A 161 24.05 -4.88 51.16
CA THR A 161 23.53 -5.07 49.79
C THR A 161 22.08 -4.70 49.40
N PRO A 162 21.87 -3.97 48.28
CA PRO A 162 20.55 -3.63 47.77
C PRO A 162 19.88 -4.80 47.04
N SER A 163 18.62 -5.06 47.38
CA SER A 163 17.70 -5.95 46.66
C SER A 163 17.39 -5.39 45.26
N PRO A 164 17.19 -6.21 44.20
CA PRO A 164 17.13 -5.72 42.84
C PRO A 164 15.83 -4.94 42.62
N ALA A 165 15.98 -3.66 42.27
CA ALA A 165 14.87 -2.80 41.90
C ALA A 165 14.16 -3.32 40.65
N VAL A 166 12.84 -3.44 40.72
CA VAL A 166 11.98 -3.73 39.58
C VAL A 166 11.91 -2.47 38.68
N PRO A 167 12.05 -2.57 37.33
CA PRO A 167 12.52 -1.44 36.51
C PRO A 167 11.43 -0.62 35.80
N TRP A 168 10.22 -0.48 36.35
CA TRP A 168 9.16 0.28 35.66
C TRP A 168 8.77 1.57 36.40
N ALA A 169 9.72 2.50 36.49
CA ALA A 169 9.39 3.91 36.62
C ALA A 169 9.28 4.51 35.21
N LEU A 170 8.05 4.64 34.71
CA LEU A 170 7.73 5.40 33.51
C LEU A 170 8.20 6.84 33.71
N THR A 171 9.33 7.18 33.11
CA THR A 171 9.77 8.57 32.98
C THR A 171 9.00 9.16 31.80
N GLY A 172 7.86 9.76 32.09
CA GLY A 172 7.19 10.67 31.17
C GLY A 172 8.02 11.94 31.02
N GLN A 173 8.98 11.96 30.10
CA GLN A 173 9.55 13.21 29.62
C GLN A 173 8.59 13.80 28.58
N SER A 174 7.77 14.73 29.05
CA SER A 174 7.13 15.73 28.22
C SER A 174 8.21 16.62 27.59
N THR A 175 8.53 16.39 26.32
CA THR A 175 9.28 17.35 25.52
C THR A 175 8.28 18.27 24.81
N GLN A 176 8.13 19.46 25.37
CA GLN A 176 7.46 20.59 24.75
C GLN A 176 8.33 21.10 23.60
N THR A 177 7.92 20.86 22.35
CA THR A 177 8.52 21.48 21.16
C THR A 177 7.50 22.37 20.46
N THR A 178 7.74 23.67 20.58
CA THR A 178 7.13 24.78 19.83
C THR A 178 7.39 24.61 18.33
N ILE A 179 6.34 24.45 17.51
CA ILE A 179 6.37 24.86 16.09
C ILE A 179 5.05 25.55 15.71
N ARG A 180 5.20 26.87 15.62
CA ARG A 180 4.50 27.89 14.82
C ARG A 180 3.66 27.35 13.65
N SER A 181 2.37 27.65 13.70
CA SER A 181 1.42 27.52 12.59
C SER A 181 1.76 28.52 11.47
N GLN A 182 2.11 28.01 10.30
CA GLN A 182 1.94 28.69 9.02
C GLN A 182 0.90 27.89 8.24
N ARG A 183 -0.26 28.53 8.08
CA ARG A 183 -1.33 28.14 7.18
C ARG A 183 -0.95 28.76 5.84
N ASP A 184 -0.51 27.93 4.91
CA ASP A 184 -0.50 28.27 3.49
C ASP A 184 -1.60 27.46 2.81
N GLU A 185 -2.36 28.19 2.03
CA GLU A 185 -3.46 27.80 1.16
C GLU A 185 -2.87 27.10 -0.07
N GLU A 186 -3.39 25.93 -0.43
CA GLU A 186 -3.33 25.43 -1.80
C GLU A 186 -4.72 24.96 -2.18
N GLU A 187 -5.46 25.89 -2.80
CA GLU A 187 -6.46 25.59 -3.81
C GLU A 187 -5.75 24.87 -4.97
N GLU A 188 -6.27 23.72 -5.41
CA GLU A 188 -6.12 23.27 -6.80
C GLU A 188 -7.43 22.58 -7.20
N GLU A 189 -8.25 23.40 -7.84
CA GLU A 189 -9.36 23.07 -8.70
C GLU A 189 -8.87 22.21 -9.88
N SER A 190 -9.45 21.03 -10.10
CA SER A 190 -9.52 20.43 -11.46
C SER A 190 -10.55 19.31 -11.48
N THR A 191 -11.81 19.71 -11.28
CA THR A 191 -12.96 18.91 -11.69
C THR A 191 -13.19 19.15 -13.18
N GLU A 192 -12.36 18.56 -14.05
CA GLU A 192 -12.64 18.55 -15.49
C GLU A 192 -13.73 17.51 -15.78
N HIS A 193 -14.93 18.05 -15.96
CA HIS A 193 -16.01 17.47 -16.73
C HIS A 193 -15.51 17.18 -18.17
N SER A 194 -15.56 15.93 -18.60
CA SER A 194 -15.67 15.62 -20.03
C SER A 194 -16.72 14.54 -20.21
N ALA A 195 -17.95 15.02 -20.38
CA ALA A 195 -19.04 14.25 -20.95
C ALA A 195 -18.93 14.36 -22.47
N GLU A 196 -18.72 13.23 -23.14
CA GLU A 196 -19.27 12.93 -24.47
C GLU A 196 -19.31 11.39 -24.57
N GLU A 197 -20.38 10.80 -24.05
CA GLU A 197 -20.85 9.48 -24.52
C GLU A 197 -21.92 9.77 -25.58
N ASP A 198 -21.60 9.54 -26.85
CA ASP A 198 -22.57 9.56 -27.95
C ASP A 198 -23.59 8.43 -27.74
N PRO A 199 -24.91 8.70 -27.76
CA PRO A 199 -25.91 7.64 -27.80
C PRO A 199 -25.92 7.03 -29.20
N VAL A 200 -25.56 5.76 -29.31
CA VAL A 200 -25.76 4.98 -30.52
C VAL A 200 -27.26 4.76 -30.71
N GLU A 201 -27.88 5.51 -31.62
CA GLU A 201 -29.24 5.22 -32.11
C GLU A 201 -29.24 3.86 -32.82
N ASP A 202 -29.82 2.84 -32.17
CA ASP A 202 -30.18 1.57 -32.80
C ASP A 202 -31.43 1.77 -33.66
N LEU A 203 -31.26 2.27 -34.89
CA LEU A 203 -32.29 2.19 -35.94
C LEU A 203 -32.30 0.77 -36.53
N ARG A 204 -32.82 -0.18 -35.75
CA ARG A 204 -33.30 -1.46 -36.28
C ARG A 204 -34.72 -1.30 -36.80
N GLY A 205 -34.87 -1.37 -38.12
CA GLY A 205 -36.03 -2.04 -38.73
C GLY A 205 -36.95 -1.19 -39.60
N GLN A 206 -36.47 -0.79 -40.78
CA GLN A 206 -37.35 -0.72 -41.96
C GLN A 206 -36.82 -1.69 -43.04
N GLY A 207 -37.25 -2.94 -42.90
CA GLY A 207 -37.30 -3.88 -44.01
C GLY A 207 -38.40 -3.47 -44.97
N ARG A 208 -38.04 -3.43 -46.25
CA ARG A 208 -38.84 -3.03 -47.40
C ARG A 208 -39.97 -4.02 -47.69
N ALA A 209 -41.03 -3.50 -48.30
CA ALA A 209 -42.27 -4.10 -48.77
C ALA A 209 -42.12 -5.35 -49.68
N PRO A 210 -43.23 -6.03 -50.00
CA PRO A 210 -43.95 -5.68 -51.24
C PRO A 210 -45.33 -5.04 -51.03
#